data_AF-A0A9E1SSG1-F1
#
_entry.id   AF-A0A9E1SSG1-F1
#
_cell.length_a   1.000
_cell.length_b   1.000
_cell.length_c   1.000
_cell.angle_alpha   90.00
_cell.angle_beta   90.00
_cell.angle_gamma   90.00
#
_symmetry.space_group_name_H-M   'P 1'
#
loop_
_entity.id
_entity.type
_entity.pdbx_description
1 polymer ?
#
loop_
_entity_poly.entity_id
_entity_poly.type
_entity_poly.pdbx_seq_one_letter_code
_entity_poly.pdbx_strand_id
1 'polypeptide(L)' 'AHPFVDVVPIRFGISDADQHYHVPLLASPFSYSTYRGS' A
#
# COMPACT_ATOMS: atom_id res chain seq x y z
N ALA A 1 10.77 17.78 14.27
CA ALA A 1 11.26 16.43 13.95
C ALA A 1 10.88 16.13 12.52
N HIS A 2 11.73 15.45 11.76
CA HIS A 2 11.38 15.04 10.39
C HIS A 2 10.57 13.73 10.45
N PRO A 3 9.45 13.62 9.72
CA PRO A 3 8.70 12.37 9.66
C PRO A 3 9.56 11.27 9.02
N PHE A 4 9.40 10.02 9.49
CA PHE A 4 10.06 8.87 8.88
C PHE A 4 9.65 8.66 7.42
N VAL A 5 8.35 8.87 7.15
CA VAL A 5 7.80 8.89 5.79
C VAL A 5 6.73 9.96 5.73
N ASP A 6 6.73 10.73 4.63
CA ASP A 6 5.72 11.76 4.35
C ASP A 6 4.65 11.24 3.39
N VAL A 7 5.10 10.55 2.33
CA VAL A 7 4.24 9.95 1.31
C VAL A 7 4.65 8.49 1.07
N VAL A 8 3.67 7.59 1.07
CA VAL A 8 3.85 6.17 0.71
C VAL A 8 3.14 5.90 -0.63
N PRO A 9 3.84 5.95 -1.77
CA PRO A 9 3.23 5.64 -3.06
C PRO A 9 3.00 4.13 -3.19
N ILE A 10 1.75 3.72 -3.39
CA ILE A 10 1.38 2.33 -3.67
C ILE A 10 1.17 2.17 -5.16
N ARG A 11 2.11 1.51 -5.84
CA ARG A 11 2.01 1.16 -7.26
C ARG A 11 1.77 -0.35 -7.37
N PHE A 12 0.69 -0.73 -8.05
CA PHE A 12 0.36 -2.12 -8.31
C PHE A 12 -0.10 -2.31 -9.76
N GLY A 13 0.10 -3.50 -10.29
CA GLY A 13 -0.34 -3.87 -11.63
C GLY A 13 -1.73 -4.48 -11.61
N ILE A 14 -2.49 -4.24 -12.67
CA ILE A 14 -3.74 -4.94 -12.98
C ILE A 14 -3.40 -5.94 -14.09
N SER A 15 -3.47 -7.23 -13.77
CA SER A 15 -3.21 -8.32 -14.72
C SER A 15 -4.47 -8.82 -15.40
N ASP A 16 -5.63 -8.55 -14.81
CA ASP A 16 -6.95 -8.99 -15.23
C ASP A 16 -7.98 -7.93 -14.83
N ALA A 17 -8.74 -7.41 -15.80
CA ALA A 17 -9.67 -6.30 -15.56
C ALA A 17 -10.93 -6.72 -14.79
N ASP A 18 -11.26 -8.02 -14.76
CA ASP A 18 -12.48 -8.54 -14.14
C ASP A 18 -12.26 -8.91 -12.65
N GLN A 19 -11.01 -8.90 -12.18
CA GLN A 19 -10.66 -9.21 -10.79
C GLN A 19 -10.79 -8.00 -9.86
N HIS A 20 -11.12 -8.27 -8.60
CA HIS A 20 -11.05 -7.30 -7.52
C HIS A 20 -9.63 -7.25 -6.92
N TYR A 21 -9.07 -6.05 -6.78
CA TYR A 21 -7.75 -5.83 -6.20
C TYR A 21 -7.86 -5.04 -4.90
N HIS A 22 -7.88 -5.75 -3.78
CA HIS A 22 -7.82 -5.14 -2.46
C HIS A 22 -6.36 -4.92 -2.06
N VAL A 23 -5.93 -3.66 -1.89
CA VAL A 23 -4.53 -3.30 -1.58
C VAL A 23 -4.45 -2.43 -0.31
N PRO A 24 -4.46 -3.04 0.89
CA PRO A 24 -4.44 -2.29 2.15
C PRO A 24 -3.08 -1.64 2.43
N LEU A 25 -3.11 -0.58 3.24
CA LEU A 25 -1.93 0.05 3.86
C LEU A 25 -2.07 -0.04 5.38
N LEU A 26 -1.11 -0.69 6.04
CA LEU A 26 -0.92 -0.60 7.48
C LEU A 26 0.22 0.37 7.74
N ALA A 27 0.02 1.35 8.62
CA ALA A 27 1.01 2.38 8.89
C ALA A 27 1.15 2.66 10.38
N SER A 28 2.39 2.89 10.80
CA SER A 28 2.78 3.45 12.09
C SER A 28 3.78 4.60 11.85
N PRO A 29 4.11 5.40 12.87
CA PRO A 29 5.05 6.51 12.71
C PRO A 29 6.44 6.12 12.16
N PHE A 30 6.83 4.83 12.27
CA PHE A 30 8.16 4.35 11.87
C PHE A 30 8.13 3.06 11.02
N SER A 31 6.96 2.66 10.54
CA SER A 31 6.83 1.48 9.68
C SER A 31 5.57 1.56 8.82
N TYR A 32 5.60 0.88 7.68
CA TYR A 32 4.40 0.63 6.90
C TYR A 32 4.50 -0.72 6.19
N SER A 33 3.37 -1.28 5.82
CA SER A 33 3.28 -2.45 4.96
C SER A 33 2.06 -2.36 4.05
N THR A 34 2.15 -3.00 2.90
CA THR A 34 1.05 -3.14 1.95
C THR A 34 1.07 -4.54 1.36
N TYR A 35 -0.07 -5.04 0.90
CA TYR A 35 -0.21 -6.39 0.34
C TYR A 35 -1.44 -6.48 -0.56
N ARG A 36 -1.53 -7.54 -1.37
CA ARG A 36 -2.77 -7.91 -2.05
C ARG A 36 -3.62 -8.78 -1.12
N GLY A 37 -4.76 -8.27 -0.69
CA GLY A 37 -5.77 -9.03 0.05
C GLY A 37 -6.58 -9.96 -0.84
N SER A 38 -7.30 -10.90 -0.18
CA SER A 38 -8.29 -11.78 -0.81
C SER A 38 -9.56 -11.04 -1.19
#